data_AF-A4ASB6-F1
#
_entry.id   AF-A4ASB6-F1
#
_cell.length_a   1.000
_cell.length_b   1.000
_cell.length_c   1.000
_cell.angle_alpha   90.00
_cell.angle_beta   90.00
_cell.angle_gamma   90.00
#
_symmetry.space_group_name_H-M   'P 1'
#
loop_
_entity.id
_entity.type
_entity.pdbx_description
1 polymer ?
#
loop_
_entity_poly.entity_id
_entity_poly.type
_entity_poly.pdbx_seq_one_letter_code
_entity_poly.pdbx_strand_id
1 'polypeptide(L)'
;MGLYLYIPCNGTTKINQMKKMYLKYALGMSFMMLFCFVNVSAQLDLPRGSQMAKVSQRVGITDISIEYSRPSVNDREVWGKLVPYGMNNLGFGTAKESPWRAGANENTIIKFDDDVKVEGKDLAAGKYGLHMVIHEDNKATIIFSKNYKAWGSYFYEPSADALQVDVNMTNAPHTEQLTFDFYDVSANSAIASLSWGEKKIPFKIEVDVANVVLADIRTKLENSPGFTRQTWEQAANFSLNNGGDLDEALRWIDATIAGQFFSQKTFNNLGIKSRILAKQGKTGEASTVMDEAMEYATIFETHGYGRQLIGQGNKEKAMKIFKMNAKKNKGQWPVDFGLARGYSALGNYKTALKHLQIAAKRAPDQPNKDAIAGFLEKLKKGEDIN
;
A
#
# COMPACT_ATOMS: atom_id res chain seq x y z
N MET A 1 17.96 -78.49 53.52
CA MET A 1 17.73 -79.22 52.25
C MET A 1 16.36 -78.79 51.74
N GLY A 2 16.35 -78.16 50.56
CA GLY A 2 15.23 -77.65 49.74
C GLY A 2 13.84 -77.38 50.35
N LEU A 3 13.42 -76.11 50.38
CA LEU A 3 12.00 -75.76 50.30
C LEU A 3 11.73 -75.10 48.94
N TYR A 4 11.01 -75.84 48.08
CA TYR A 4 10.47 -75.34 46.81
C TYR A 4 9.22 -74.50 47.08
N LEU A 5 9.19 -73.31 46.47
CA LEU A 5 8.02 -72.44 46.36
C LEU A 5 6.94 -73.09 45.49
N TYR A 6 5.69 -73.07 45.99
CA TYR A 6 4.49 -73.36 45.19
C TYR A 6 3.75 -72.04 44.92
N ILE A 7 3.54 -71.74 43.64
CA ILE A 7 2.79 -70.57 43.16
C ILE A 7 1.37 -71.03 42.80
N PRO A 8 0.29 -70.48 43.39
CA PRO A 8 -1.05 -70.66 42.85
C PRO A 8 -1.39 -69.59 41.79
N CYS A 9 -1.98 -70.07 40.70
CA CYS A 9 -2.36 -69.34 39.50
C CYS A 9 -3.74 -68.65 39.65
N ASN A 10 -3.81 -67.32 39.55
CA ASN A 10 -5.06 -66.52 39.59
C ASN A 10 -5.48 -66.05 38.18
N GLY A 11 -5.78 -67.01 37.29
CA GLY A 11 -6.09 -66.74 35.87
C GLY A 11 -7.55 -66.37 35.54
N THR A 12 -8.52 -66.62 36.42
CA THR A 12 -9.95 -66.55 36.08
C THR A 12 -10.61 -65.18 36.30
N THR A 13 -10.08 -64.32 37.18
CA THR A 13 -10.71 -63.03 37.53
C THR A 13 -10.45 -61.93 36.49
N LYS A 14 -9.28 -61.94 35.82
CA LYS A 14 -8.91 -60.91 34.81
C LYS A 14 -9.70 -61.04 33.50
N ILE A 15 -10.06 -62.26 33.09
CA ILE A 15 -10.75 -62.50 31.81
C ILE A 15 -12.19 -61.98 31.84
N ASN A 16 -12.90 -62.12 32.97
CA ASN A 16 -14.27 -61.64 33.12
C ASN A 16 -14.37 -60.11 33.26
N GLN A 17 -13.36 -59.44 33.81
CA GLN A 17 -13.27 -57.98 33.81
C GLN A 17 -13.00 -57.43 32.40
N MET A 18 -12.10 -58.07 31.63
CA MET A 18 -11.84 -57.65 30.26
C MET A 18 -13.08 -57.83 29.35
N LYS A 19 -13.81 -58.94 29.42
CA LYS A 19 -15.03 -59.14 28.62
C LYS A 19 -16.13 -58.10 28.92
N LYS A 20 -16.32 -57.71 30.18
CA LYS A 20 -17.25 -56.64 30.56
C LYS A 20 -16.78 -55.24 30.11
N MET A 21 -15.47 -55.04 29.99
CA MET A 21 -14.88 -53.81 29.49
C MET A 21 -15.05 -53.69 27.96
N TYR A 22 -14.75 -54.76 27.21
CA TYR A 22 -14.95 -54.79 25.75
C TYR A 22 -16.43 -54.69 25.35
N LEU A 23 -17.36 -55.27 26.11
CA LEU A 23 -18.80 -55.16 25.82
C LEU A 23 -19.33 -53.73 26.06
N LYS A 24 -18.78 -52.99 27.04
CA LYS A 24 -19.12 -51.57 27.28
C LYS A 24 -18.54 -50.65 26.19
N TYR A 25 -17.34 -50.93 25.70
CA TYR A 25 -16.74 -50.16 24.60
C TYR A 25 -17.36 -50.48 23.24
N ALA A 26 -17.81 -51.73 23.01
CA ALA A 26 -18.51 -52.12 21.78
C ALA A 26 -19.92 -51.52 21.68
N LEU A 27 -20.68 -51.45 22.80
CA LEU A 27 -21.98 -50.77 22.85
C LEU A 27 -21.85 -49.24 22.78
N GLY A 28 -20.76 -48.66 23.33
CA GLY A 28 -20.48 -47.22 23.21
C GLY A 28 -20.08 -46.79 21.79
N MET A 29 -19.30 -47.59 21.07
CA MET A 29 -18.93 -47.30 19.68
C MET A 29 -20.08 -47.47 18.68
N SER A 30 -21.05 -48.35 18.97
CA SER A 30 -22.21 -48.53 18.08
C SER A 30 -23.28 -47.44 18.26
N PHE A 31 -23.34 -46.77 19.42
CA PHE A 31 -24.28 -45.64 19.66
C PHE A 31 -23.73 -44.28 19.17
N MET A 32 -22.41 -44.14 19.02
CA MET A 32 -21.77 -42.93 18.49
C MET A 32 -21.72 -42.85 16.96
N MET A 33 -22.21 -43.89 16.26
CA MET A 33 -22.23 -43.96 14.80
C MET A 33 -23.58 -43.60 14.16
N LEU A 34 -24.63 -43.31 14.94
CA LEU A 34 -25.99 -43.10 14.42
C LEU A 34 -26.52 -41.65 14.45
N PHE A 35 -25.68 -40.66 14.76
CA PHE A 35 -26.10 -39.25 14.84
C PHE A 35 -25.31 -38.27 13.95
N CYS A 36 -24.71 -38.75 12.86
CA CYS A 36 -24.22 -37.89 11.79
C CYS A 36 -25.25 -37.76 10.67
N PHE A 37 -26.43 -37.22 10.97
CA PHE A 37 -27.23 -36.55 9.93
C PHE A 37 -26.62 -35.17 9.70
N VAL A 38 -25.52 -35.13 8.95
CA VAL A 38 -25.14 -33.90 8.27
C VAL A 38 -26.21 -33.65 7.22
N ASN A 39 -27.05 -32.65 7.45
CA ASN A 39 -27.85 -32.06 6.38
C ASN A 39 -26.86 -31.36 5.44
N VAL A 40 -26.18 -32.11 4.59
CA VAL A 40 -25.55 -31.57 3.39
C VAL A 40 -26.70 -31.27 2.45
N SER A 41 -27.27 -30.07 2.57
CA SER A 41 -27.98 -29.47 1.45
C SER A 41 -26.93 -29.13 0.40
N ALA A 42 -26.51 -30.13 -0.38
CA ALA A 42 -25.90 -29.87 -1.67
C ALA A 42 -27.02 -29.40 -2.59
N GLN A 43 -27.30 -28.09 -2.55
CA GLN A 43 -28.03 -27.48 -3.66
C GLN A 43 -27.18 -27.69 -4.91
N LEU A 44 -27.80 -28.17 -5.99
CA LEU A 44 -27.15 -28.25 -7.30
C LEU A 44 -26.60 -26.87 -7.65
N ASP A 45 -25.33 -26.80 -8.04
CA ASP A 45 -24.73 -25.56 -8.54
C ASP A 45 -25.21 -25.35 -9.99
N LEU A 46 -26.35 -24.67 -10.12
CA LEU A 46 -26.99 -24.38 -11.39
C LEU A 46 -26.59 -22.97 -11.88
N PRO A 47 -26.52 -22.75 -13.21
CA PRO A 47 -26.21 -21.44 -13.78
C PRO A 47 -27.14 -20.36 -13.21
N ARG A 48 -26.55 -19.30 -12.63
CA ARG A 48 -27.29 -18.15 -12.10
C ARG A 48 -27.69 -17.20 -13.22
N GLY A 49 -28.90 -16.64 -13.15
CA GLY A 49 -29.35 -15.62 -14.11
C GLY A 49 -28.53 -14.32 -14.08
N SER A 50 -27.90 -14.01 -12.94
CA SER A 50 -26.90 -12.94 -12.82
C SER A 50 -25.61 -13.52 -12.28
N GLN A 51 -24.56 -13.42 -13.08
CA GLN A 51 -23.23 -13.94 -12.75
C GLN A 51 -22.55 -13.02 -11.73
N MET A 52 -21.64 -13.57 -10.94
CA MET A 52 -20.80 -12.80 -10.02
C MET A 52 -19.62 -12.17 -10.77
N ALA A 53 -19.20 -10.99 -10.34
CA ALA A 53 -17.99 -10.32 -10.79
C ALA A 53 -17.29 -9.63 -9.61
N LYS A 54 -15.99 -9.42 -9.78
CA LYS A 54 -15.16 -8.71 -8.82
C LYS A 54 -14.18 -7.80 -9.54
N VAL A 55 -14.05 -6.57 -9.06
CA VAL A 55 -13.07 -5.59 -9.51
C VAL A 55 -12.25 -5.10 -8.32
N SER A 56 -10.98 -4.77 -8.54
CA SER A 56 -10.08 -4.28 -7.49
C SER A 56 -9.20 -3.15 -8.02
N GLN A 57 -8.88 -2.19 -7.15
CA GLN A 57 -7.94 -1.11 -7.41
C GLN A 57 -7.04 -0.90 -6.19
N ARG A 58 -5.74 -0.73 -6.41
CA ARG A 58 -4.78 -0.33 -5.38
C ARG A 58 -4.50 1.17 -5.46
N VAL A 59 -4.59 1.88 -4.34
CA VAL A 59 -4.22 3.29 -4.19
C VAL A 59 -3.18 3.38 -3.08
N GLY A 60 -1.96 3.84 -3.40
CA GLY A 60 -0.83 3.70 -2.48
C GLY A 60 -0.54 2.23 -2.17
N ILE A 61 -0.72 1.82 -0.91
CA ILE A 61 -0.64 0.42 -0.47
C ILE A 61 -1.99 -0.16 -0.03
N THR A 62 -3.08 0.59 -0.21
CA THR A 62 -4.44 0.19 0.16
C THR A 62 -5.15 -0.47 -1.02
N ASP A 63 -5.71 -1.66 -0.79
CA ASP A 63 -6.57 -2.33 -1.77
C ASP A 63 -8.04 -2.01 -1.52
N ILE A 64 -8.74 -1.69 -2.62
CA ILE A 64 -10.17 -1.45 -2.67
C ILE A 64 -10.77 -2.49 -3.60
N SER A 65 -11.82 -3.21 -3.19
CA SER A 65 -12.48 -4.20 -4.06
C SER A 65 -13.99 -4.14 -3.98
N ILE A 66 -14.65 -4.36 -5.11
CA ILE A 66 -16.11 -4.46 -5.22
C ILE A 66 -16.46 -5.84 -5.77
N GLU A 67 -17.26 -6.59 -5.03
CA GLU A 67 -17.79 -7.91 -5.39
C GLU A 67 -19.31 -7.82 -5.53
N TYR A 68 -19.85 -8.24 -6.67
CA TYR A 68 -21.24 -7.98 -7.03
C TYR A 68 -21.80 -8.99 -8.02
N SER A 69 -23.12 -9.17 -8.04
CA SER A 69 -23.81 -9.84 -9.15
C SER A 69 -24.24 -8.82 -10.20
N ARG A 70 -24.03 -9.13 -11.48
CA ARG A 70 -24.27 -8.22 -12.60
C ARG A 70 -25.49 -8.61 -13.46
N PRO A 71 -26.68 -8.05 -13.20
CA PRO A 71 -27.85 -8.24 -14.06
C PRO A 71 -27.68 -7.55 -15.42
N SER A 72 -28.29 -8.12 -16.46
CA SER A 72 -28.44 -7.49 -17.78
C SER A 72 -29.65 -6.56 -17.84
N VAL A 73 -29.67 -5.58 -18.73
CA VAL A 73 -30.84 -4.74 -19.00
C VAL A 73 -31.96 -5.60 -19.61
N ASN A 74 -31.65 -6.41 -20.63
CA ASN A 74 -32.60 -7.26 -21.36
C ASN A 74 -33.85 -6.50 -21.84
N ASP A 75 -33.65 -5.38 -22.54
CA ASP A 75 -34.71 -4.51 -23.09
C ASP A 75 -35.70 -3.92 -22.04
N ARG A 76 -35.38 -4.01 -20.75
CA ARG A 76 -36.19 -3.43 -19.68
C ARG A 76 -35.79 -2.00 -19.38
N GLU A 77 -36.77 -1.17 -19.06
CA GLU A 77 -36.52 0.15 -18.49
C GLU A 77 -35.88 -0.01 -17.10
N VAL A 78 -34.67 0.53 -16.93
CA VAL A 78 -33.89 0.36 -15.69
C VAL A 78 -34.35 1.35 -14.63
N TRP A 79 -34.21 2.63 -14.90
CA TRP A 79 -34.36 3.71 -13.91
C TRP A 79 -35.82 4.11 -13.77
N GLY A 80 -36.34 4.12 -12.53
CA GLY A 80 -37.75 4.38 -12.25
C GLY A 80 -38.68 3.17 -12.42
N LYS A 81 -38.17 2.05 -12.95
CA LYS A 81 -38.91 0.77 -13.06
C LYS A 81 -38.17 -0.36 -12.35
N LEU A 82 -37.16 -0.95 -12.98
CA LEU A 82 -36.40 -2.07 -12.40
C LEU A 82 -35.64 -1.65 -11.14
N VAL A 83 -35.14 -0.42 -11.12
CA VAL A 83 -34.64 0.29 -9.96
C VAL A 83 -35.60 1.45 -9.69
N PRO A 84 -36.58 1.28 -8.79
CA PRO A 84 -37.51 2.35 -8.46
C PRO A 84 -36.79 3.50 -7.77
N TYR A 85 -37.37 4.69 -7.87
CA TYR A 85 -36.87 5.85 -7.15
C TYR A 85 -37.19 5.74 -5.65
N GLY A 86 -36.34 6.34 -4.83
CA GLY A 86 -36.47 6.37 -3.38
C GLY A 86 -36.23 5.02 -2.69
N MET A 87 -36.69 4.94 -1.44
CA MET A 87 -36.68 3.71 -0.65
C MET A 87 -37.97 2.93 -0.93
N ASN A 88 -37.89 1.60 -0.97
CA ASN A 88 -39.01 0.77 -1.39
C ASN A 88 -39.24 -0.40 -0.44
N ASN A 89 -40.50 -0.72 -0.15
CA ASN A 89 -40.84 -1.94 0.57
C ASN A 89 -40.79 -3.13 -0.40
N LEU A 90 -39.91 -4.10 -0.14
CA LEU A 90 -39.71 -5.26 -1.01
C LEU A 90 -40.74 -6.38 -0.78
N GLY A 91 -41.66 -6.24 0.17
CA GLY A 91 -42.68 -7.22 0.51
C GLY A 91 -42.17 -8.47 1.23
N PHE A 92 -40.86 -8.53 1.53
CA PHE A 92 -40.18 -9.64 2.18
C PHE A 92 -39.07 -9.16 3.11
N GLY A 93 -38.75 -9.95 4.13
CA GLY A 93 -37.75 -9.61 5.15
C GLY A 93 -38.29 -8.71 6.24
N THR A 94 -37.39 -8.12 7.04
CA THR A 94 -37.75 -7.26 8.18
C THR A 94 -37.71 -5.77 7.86
N ALA A 95 -37.08 -5.39 6.74
CA ALA A 95 -36.97 -4.00 6.33
C ALA A 95 -38.34 -3.43 5.95
N LYS A 96 -38.71 -2.29 6.54
CA LYS A 96 -39.94 -1.56 6.17
C LYS A 96 -39.80 -0.85 4.83
N GLU A 97 -38.61 -0.30 4.60
CA GLU A 97 -38.21 0.31 3.34
C GLU A 97 -36.74 -0.04 3.10
N SER A 98 -36.39 -0.26 1.85
CA SER A 98 -35.09 -0.79 1.44
C SER A 98 -34.48 0.08 0.33
N PRO A 99 -33.18 0.38 0.39
CA PRO A 99 -32.46 0.96 -0.74
C PRO A 99 -32.20 -0.13 -1.79
N TRP A 100 -31.85 0.27 -3.01
CA TRP A 100 -31.40 -0.68 -4.02
C TRP A 100 -30.02 -1.24 -3.66
N ARG A 101 -29.85 -2.56 -3.71
CA ARG A 101 -28.58 -3.26 -3.40
C ARG A 101 -27.46 -3.09 -4.43
N ALA A 102 -27.61 -2.15 -5.38
CA ALA A 102 -26.63 -1.86 -6.43
C ALA A 102 -26.09 -3.12 -7.15
N GLY A 103 -26.98 -4.07 -7.45
CA GLY A 103 -26.63 -5.42 -7.91
C GLY A 103 -27.84 -6.38 -7.93
N ALA A 104 -27.57 -7.67 -8.04
CA ALA A 104 -28.57 -8.75 -7.99
C ALA A 104 -28.24 -9.78 -6.89
N ASN A 105 -29.23 -10.63 -6.53
CA ASN A 105 -29.07 -11.69 -5.53
C ASN A 105 -28.59 -11.18 -4.14
N GLU A 106 -27.36 -11.52 -3.75
CA GLU A 106 -26.70 -11.06 -2.52
C GLU A 106 -26.37 -9.56 -2.55
N ASN A 107 -25.90 -9.03 -1.41
CA ASN A 107 -25.37 -7.67 -1.37
C ASN A 107 -24.17 -7.51 -2.30
N THR A 108 -24.12 -6.38 -3.01
CA THR A 108 -22.85 -5.85 -3.50
C THR A 108 -21.99 -5.51 -2.30
N ILE A 109 -20.76 -6.02 -2.27
CA ILE A 109 -19.82 -5.81 -1.16
C ILE A 109 -18.68 -4.94 -1.65
N ILE A 110 -18.43 -3.83 -0.96
CA ILE A 110 -17.21 -3.04 -1.11
C ILE A 110 -16.30 -3.24 0.11
N LYS A 111 -15.02 -3.44 -0.15
CA LYS A 111 -13.98 -3.65 0.87
C LYS A 111 -12.89 -2.60 0.73
N PHE A 112 -12.46 -2.06 1.87
CA PHE A 112 -11.29 -1.21 2.01
C PHE A 112 -10.32 -1.87 3.01
N ASP A 113 -9.05 -1.98 2.64
CA ASP A 113 -8.01 -2.54 3.52
C ASP A 113 -7.55 -1.54 4.59
N ASP A 114 -7.65 -0.25 4.32
CA ASP A 114 -7.33 0.86 5.23
C ASP A 114 -8.49 1.86 5.29
N ASP A 115 -8.44 2.79 6.25
CA ASP A 115 -9.39 3.90 6.35
C ASP A 115 -9.32 4.79 5.10
N VAL A 116 -10.48 5.25 4.63
CA VAL A 116 -10.61 6.06 3.41
C VAL A 116 -11.53 7.26 3.65
N LYS A 117 -11.50 8.21 2.72
CA LYS A 117 -12.57 9.19 2.54
C LYS A 117 -13.37 8.85 1.31
N VAL A 118 -14.69 8.83 1.43
CA VAL A 118 -15.61 8.71 0.29
C VAL A 118 -16.38 10.02 0.17
N GLU A 119 -16.29 10.67 -1.00
CA GLU A 119 -16.86 12.01 -1.22
C GLU A 119 -16.49 13.00 -0.08
N GLY A 120 -15.24 12.95 0.36
CA GLY A 120 -14.70 13.77 1.44
C GLY A 120 -15.07 13.36 2.88
N LYS A 121 -15.94 12.36 3.06
CA LYS A 121 -16.37 11.87 4.39
C LYS A 121 -15.59 10.62 4.82
N ASP A 122 -15.22 10.54 6.09
CA ASP A 122 -14.43 9.43 6.63
C ASP A 122 -15.22 8.11 6.66
N LEU A 123 -14.55 7.03 6.30
CA LEU A 123 -15.04 5.66 6.38
C LEU A 123 -13.89 4.74 6.83
N ALA A 124 -14.09 4.02 7.92
CA ALA A 124 -13.09 3.11 8.45
C ALA A 124 -12.84 1.91 7.51
N ALA A 125 -11.66 1.30 7.61
CA ALA A 125 -11.32 0.04 6.95
C ALA A 125 -12.38 -1.04 7.27
N GLY A 126 -12.70 -1.87 6.28
CA GLY A 126 -13.69 -2.93 6.49
C GLY A 126 -14.42 -3.36 5.23
N LYS A 127 -15.46 -4.18 5.44
CA LYS A 127 -16.39 -4.65 4.41
C LYS A 127 -17.76 -4.02 4.66
N TYR A 128 -18.36 -3.52 3.60
CA TYR A 128 -19.64 -2.85 3.63
C TYR A 128 -20.57 -3.39 2.55
N GLY A 129 -21.85 -3.55 2.88
CA GLY A 129 -22.91 -3.73 1.90
C GLY A 129 -23.14 -2.40 1.20
N LEU A 130 -22.99 -2.37 -0.11
CA LEU A 130 -23.18 -1.18 -0.93
C LEU A 130 -24.63 -1.10 -1.38
N HIS A 131 -25.32 -0.06 -0.94
CA HIS A 131 -26.68 0.24 -1.36
C HIS A 131 -26.77 1.64 -1.97
N MET A 132 -27.82 1.90 -2.73
CA MET A 132 -28.08 3.17 -3.37
C MET A 132 -29.56 3.52 -3.29
N VAL A 133 -29.87 4.77 -2.93
CA VAL A 133 -31.19 5.36 -3.13
C VAL A 133 -31.11 6.22 -4.38
N ILE A 134 -31.93 5.92 -5.39
CA ILE A 134 -31.94 6.68 -6.64
C ILE A 134 -33.03 7.73 -6.56
N HIS A 135 -32.70 8.98 -6.86
CA HIS A 135 -33.64 10.11 -6.85
C HIS A 135 -34.06 10.48 -8.27
N GLU A 136 -35.24 11.09 -8.42
CA GLU A 136 -35.78 11.50 -9.71
C GLU A 136 -34.94 12.59 -10.40
N ASP A 137 -34.18 13.38 -9.63
CA ASP A 137 -33.38 14.52 -10.09
C ASP A 137 -31.94 14.14 -10.52
N ASN A 138 -31.73 12.89 -10.96
CA ASN A 138 -30.41 12.33 -11.31
C ASN A 138 -29.39 12.37 -10.16
N LYS A 139 -29.86 12.30 -8.91
CA LYS A 139 -28.98 12.10 -7.75
C LYS A 139 -29.09 10.68 -7.23
N ALA A 140 -28.05 10.24 -6.55
CA ALA A 140 -28.07 9.01 -5.80
C ALA A 140 -27.45 9.21 -4.42
N THR A 141 -28.05 8.62 -3.40
CA THR A 141 -27.43 8.49 -2.08
C THR A 141 -26.79 7.10 -2.00
N ILE A 142 -25.47 7.05 -1.94
CA ILE A 142 -24.71 5.81 -1.75
C ILE A 142 -24.58 5.53 -0.26
N ILE A 143 -24.87 4.29 0.12
CA ILE A 143 -24.92 3.82 1.50
C ILE A 143 -23.93 2.68 1.69
N PHE A 144 -23.10 2.80 2.73
CA PHE A 144 -22.14 1.79 3.17
C PHE A 144 -22.64 1.15 4.46
N SER A 145 -23.33 0.01 4.35
CA SER A 145 -23.92 -0.68 5.50
C SER A 145 -22.96 -1.70 6.12
N LYS A 146 -22.88 -1.75 7.46
CA LYS A 146 -22.11 -2.77 8.18
C LYS A 146 -22.70 -4.18 8.00
N ASN A 147 -23.96 -4.30 7.57
CA ASN A 147 -24.61 -5.59 7.33
C ASN A 147 -24.30 -6.17 5.94
N TYR A 148 -23.02 -6.35 5.63
CA TYR A 148 -22.56 -6.80 4.30
C TYR A 148 -22.87 -8.28 3.99
N LYS A 149 -23.26 -9.08 4.97
CA LYS A 149 -23.60 -10.52 4.81
C LYS A 149 -25.08 -10.76 4.51
N ALA A 150 -25.92 -9.74 4.57
CA ALA A 150 -27.35 -9.89 4.30
C ALA A 150 -27.60 -10.26 2.83
N TRP A 151 -28.71 -10.96 2.61
CA TRP A 151 -29.21 -11.24 1.27
C TRP A 151 -29.92 -10.00 0.73
N GLY A 152 -29.24 -9.25 -0.15
CA GLY A 152 -29.78 -8.00 -0.69
C GLY A 152 -30.24 -7.02 0.40
N SER A 153 -31.30 -6.27 0.13
CA SER A 153 -31.80 -5.23 1.03
C SER A 153 -33.00 -5.64 1.91
N TYR A 154 -33.36 -6.93 1.96
CA TYR A 154 -34.57 -7.41 2.67
C TYR A 154 -34.49 -7.22 4.20
N PHE A 155 -33.28 -7.16 4.74
CA PHE A 155 -32.98 -6.96 6.17
C PHE A 155 -32.16 -5.70 6.39
N TYR A 156 -32.38 -4.69 5.54
CA TYR A 156 -31.75 -3.39 5.66
C TYR A 156 -32.20 -2.70 6.95
N GLU A 157 -31.22 -2.19 7.70
CA GLU A 157 -31.42 -1.48 8.96
C GLU A 157 -30.60 -0.18 8.90
N PRO A 158 -31.24 1.00 8.89
CA PRO A 158 -30.53 2.29 8.79
C PRO A 158 -29.50 2.49 9.90
N SER A 159 -29.71 1.93 11.10
CA SER A 159 -28.76 2.00 12.20
C SER A 159 -27.46 1.24 11.95
N ALA A 160 -27.41 0.37 10.93
CA ALA A 160 -26.22 -0.33 10.50
C ALA A 160 -25.37 0.47 9.50
N ASP A 161 -25.84 1.63 9.03
CA ASP A 161 -25.11 2.44 8.06
C ASP A 161 -23.86 3.05 8.71
N ALA A 162 -22.71 2.81 8.10
CA ALA A 162 -21.44 3.42 8.48
C ALA A 162 -21.28 4.80 7.82
N LEU A 163 -21.78 4.96 6.59
CA LEU A 163 -21.67 6.19 5.83
C LEU A 163 -22.80 6.30 4.80
N GLN A 164 -23.26 7.53 4.58
CA GLN A 164 -24.10 7.91 3.45
C GLN A 164 -23.52 9.14 2.74
N VAL A 165 -23.43 9.10 1.42
CA VAL A 165 -22.91 10.19 0.57
C VAL A 165 -23.84 10.42 -0.62
N ASP A 166 -24.06 11.68 -0.96
CA ASP A 166 -24.87 12.06 -2.12
C ASP A 166 -23.95 12.34 -3.32
N VAL A 167 -24.30 11.77 -4.46
CA VAL A 167 -23.58 11.95 -5.73
C VAL A 167 -24.54 12.25 -6.87
N ASN A 168 -24.01 12.80 -7.95
CA ASN A 168 -24.76 13.00 -9.18
C ASN A 168 -24.57 11.81 -10.11
N MET A 169 -25.66 11.32 -10.67
CA MET A 169 -25.65 10.37 -11.77
C MET A 169 -25.33 11.12 -13.07
N THR A 170 -24.60 10.47 -13.97
CA THR A 170 -24.29 11.02 -15.30
C THR A 170 -24.84 10.13 -16.39
N ASN A 171 -25.13 10.72 -17.55
CA ASN A 171 -25.46 9.94 -18.74
C ASN A 171 -24.18 9.28 -19.29
N ALA A 172 -24.31 8.06 -19.78
CA ALA A 172 -23.23 7.29 -20.35
C ALA A 172 -23.73 6.45 -21.55
N PRO A 173 -22.84 5.98 -22.44
CA PRO A 173 -23.19 4.98 -23.43
C PRO A 173 -23.84 3.75 -22.79
N HIS A 174 -24.74 3.09 -23.53
CA HIS A 174 -25.47 1.92 -23.05
C HIS A 174 -24.53 0.82 -22.55
N THR A 175 -24.73 0.42 -21.30
CA THR A 175 -24.02 -0.67 -20.64
C THR A 175 -24.99 -1.79 -20.32
N GLU A 176 -24.93 -2.88 -21.10
CA GLU A 176 -25.90 -3.96 -21.03
C GLU A 176 -25.88 -4.70 -19.69
N GLN A 177 -24.69 -5.06 -19.19
CA GLN A 177 -24.54 -5.73 -17.90
C GLN A 177 -24.04 -4.72 -16.87
N LEU A 178 -24.71 -4.63 -15.72
CA LEU A 178 -24.26 -3.81 -14.61
C LEU A 178 -22.77 -4.06 -14.36
N THR A 179 -21.97 -3.00 -14.35
CA THR A 179 -20.52 -3.11 -14.28
C THR A 179 -19.98 -2.08 -13.30
N PHE A 180 -19.10 -2.52 -12.40
CA PHE A 180 -18.29 -1.63 -11.57
C PHE A 180 -16.89 -1.52 -12.16
N ASP A 181 -16.36 -0.30 -12.17
CA ASP A 181 -15.00 0.00 -12.61
C ASP A 181 -14.32 1.05 -11.71
N PHE A 182 -13.00 1.16 -11.84
CA PHE A 182 -12.21 2.25 -11.26
C PHE A 182 -11.50 3.01 -12.37
N TYR A 183 -11.50 4.33 -12.29
CA TYR A 183 -10.80 5.22 -13.23
C TYR A 183 -10.30 6.48 -12.51
N ASP A 184 -9.60 7.35 -13.23
CA ASP A 184 -8.95 8.56 -12.69
C ASP A 184 -8.10 8.27 -11.44
N VAL A 185 -7.32 7.19 -11.52
CA VAL A 185 -6.43 6.75 -10.45
C VAL A 185 -5.25 7.71 -10.34
N SER A 186 -5.11 8.32 -9.17
CA SER A 186 -4.02 9.21 -8.81
C SER A 186 -3.11 8.57 -7.75
N ALA A 187 -2.15 9.33 -7.23
CA ALA A 187 -1.28 8.86 -6.14
C ALA A 187 -2.06 8.56 -4.85
N ASN A 188 -3.21 9.22 -4.61
CA ASN A 188 -3.96 9.14 -3.35
C ASN A 188 -5.48 9.01 -3.54
N SER A 189 -5.98 8.79 -4.76
CA SER A 189 -7.41 8.65 -5.00
C SER A 189 -7.73 7.78 -6.20
N ALA A 190 -8.98 7.33 -6.28
CA ALA A 190 -9.59 6.76 -7.49
C ALA A 190 -11.08 7.11 -7.52
N ILE A 191 -11.69 7.07 -8.70
CA ILE A 191 -13.16 7.12 -8.83
C ILE A 191 -13.64 5.69 -9.03
N ALA A 192 -14.47 5.19 -8.11
CA ALA A 192 -15.25 3.99 -8.31
C ALA A 192 -16.57 4.36 -8.98
N SER A 193 -17.10 3.51 -9.85
CA SER A 193 -18.37 3.79 -10.49
C SER A 193 -19.17 2.56 -10.84
N LEU A 194 -20.49 2.69 -10.76
CA LEU A 194 -21.45 1.76 -11.36
C LEU A 194 -21.87 2.28 -12.74
N SER A 195 -21.89 1.43 -13.76
CA SER A 195 -22.47 1.72 -15.08
C SER A 195 -23.53 0.68 -15.43
N TRP A 196 -24.75 1.11 -15.79
CA TRP A 196 -25.83 0.22 -16.21
C TRP A 196 -26.92 0.95 -17.01
N GLY A 197 -27.37 0.36 -18.13
CA GLY A 197 -28.16 1.08 -19.11
C GLY A 197 -27.42 2.34 -19.57
N GLU A 198 -28.11 3.47 -19.63
CA GLU A 198 -27.55 4.75 -20.08
C GLU A 198 -27.06 5.66 -18.93
N LYS A 199 -26.87 5.11 -17.72
CA LYS A 199 -26.44 5.89 -16.55
C LYS A 199 -25.16 5.35 -15.94
N LYS A 200 -24.44 6.27 -15.32
CA LYS A 200 -23.26 6.03 -14.51
C LYS A 200 -23.42 6.72 -13.15
N ILE A 201 -22.97 6.06 -12.08
CA ILE A 201 -22.99 6.55 -10.69
C ILE A 201 -21.56 6.53 -10.15
N PRO A 202 -20.79 7.61 -10.36
CA PRO A 202 -19.41 7.71 -9.89
C PRO A 202 -19.35 8.22 -8.45
N PHE A 203 -18.33 7.77 -7.72
CA PHE A 203 -17.95 8.33 -6.43
C PHE A 203 -16.44 8.26 -6.20
N LYS A 204 -15.88 9.34 -5.66
CA LYS A 204 -14.46 9.49 -5.36
C LYS A 204 -14.13 8.80 -4.04
N ILE A 205 -13.04 8.06 -4.06
CA ILE A 205 -12.41 7.46 -2.89
C ILE A 205 -11.00 8.04 -2.77
N GLU A 206 -10.66 8.52 -1.58
CA GLU A 206 -9.35 9.10 -1.25
C GLU A 206 -8.72 8.31 -0.10
N VAL A 207 -7.40 8.12 -0.20
CA VAL A 207 -6.60 7.38 0.79
C VAL A 207 -5.53 8.32 1.32
N ASP A 208 -5.38 8.38 2.65
CA ASP A 208 -4.24 9.07 3.26
C ASP A 208 -2.98 8.19 3.17
N VAL A 209 -2.43 8.13 1.96
CA VAL A 209 -1.32 7.23 1.64
C VAL A 209 -0.10 7.46 2.55
N ALA A 210 0.17 8.71 2.93
CA ALA A 210 1.30 9.01 3.80
C ALA A 210 1.12 8.37 5.18
N ASN A 211 -0.06 8.55 5.80
CA ASN A 211 -0.34 7.98 7.10
C ASN A 211 -0.48 6.46 7.08
N VAL A 212 -1.10 5.89 6.04
CA VAL A 212 -1.18 4.44 5.84
C VAL A 212 0.23 3.83 5.74
N VAL A 213 1.11 4.40 4.91
CA VAL A 213 2.49 3.91 4.79
C VAL A 213 3.28 4.09 6.09
N LEU A 214 3.10 5.18 6.83
CA LEU A 214 3.75 5.37 8.13
C LEU A 214 3.28 4.35 9.18
N ALA A 215 2.00 3.99 9.19
CA ALA A 215 1.47 2.95 10.08
C ALA A 215 2.05 1.56 9.73
N ASP A 216 2.11 1.23 8.45
CA ASP A 216 2.75 0.00 7.96
C ASP A 216 4.26 -0.04 8.28
N ILE A 217 4.97 1.08 8.11
CA ILE A 217 6.38 1.23 8.50
C ILE A 217 6.55 0.93 9.99
N ARG A 218 5.77 1.56 10.87
CA ARG A 218 5.85 1.34 12.33
C ARG A 218 5.70 -0.15 12.67
N THR A 219 4.69 -0.79 12.09
CA THR A 219 4.44 -2.23 12.25
C THR A 219 5.61 -3.07 11.73
N LYS A 220 6.17 -2.76 10.56
CA LYS A 220 7.30 -3.50 9.98
C LYS A 220 8.59 -3.34 10.77
N LEU A 221 8.82 -2.19 11.37
CA LEU A 221 10.00 -1.93 12.20
C LEU A 221 9.97 -2.72 13.53
N GLU A 222 8.81 -3.21 13.96
CA GLU A 222 8.68 -4.13 15.11
C GLU A 222 8.98 -5.60 14.75
N ASN A 223 9.14 -5.91 13.45
CA ASN A 223 9.29 -7.26 12.92
C ASN A 223 10.67 -7.47 12.26
N SER A 224 10.84 -8.57 11.50
CA SER A 224 12.07 -8.90 10.77
C SER A 224 12.71 -7.71 10.01
N PRO A 225 11.95 -6.84 9.31
CA PRO A 225 12.52 -5.65 8.67
C PRO A 225 13.24 -4.69 9.63
N GLY A 226 12.81 -4.60 10.89
CA GLY A 226 13.39 -3.76 11.93
C GLY A 226 14.83 -4.14 12.34
N PHE A 227 15.34 -5.30 11.92
CA PHE A 227 16.71 -5.73 12.23
C PHE A 227 17.75 -5.28 11.19
N THR A 228 17.38 -4.39 10.27
CA THR A 228 18.29 -3.89 9.23
C THR A 228 18.33 -2.37 9.23
N ARG A 229 19.52 -1.78 9.15
CA ARG A 229 19.70 -0.31 9.15
C ARG A 229 18.88 0.38 8.05
N GLN A 230 18.86 -0.21 6.86
CA GLN A 230 18.31 0.39 5.65
C GLN A 230 16.80 0.66 5.77
N THR A 231 16.05 -0.17 6.50
CA THR A 231 14.61 0.02 6.68
C THR A 231 14.30 1.22 7.57
N TRP A 232 15.09 1.45 8.62
CA TRP A 232 15.00 2.65 9.45
C TRP A 232 15.41 3.92 8.69
N GLU A 233 16.43 3.83 7.81
CA GLU A 233 16.79 4.94 6.92
C GLU A 233 15.65 5.27 5.93
N GLN A 234 15.02 4.25 5.36
CA GLN A 234 13.84 4.39 4.51
C GLN A 234 12.67 5.01 5.28
N ALA A 235 12.41 4.58 6.52
CA ALA A 235 11.37 5.09 7.38
C ALA A 235 11.55 6.59 7.66
N ALA A 236 12.75 6.98 8.13
CA ALA A 236 13.08 8.38 8.41
C ALA A 236 12.98 9.25 7.15
N ASN A 237 13.48 8.76 6.01
CA ASN A 237 13.41 9.49 4.76
C ASN A 237 11.96 9.57 4.21
N PHE A 238 11.12 8.54 4.41
CA PHE A 238 9.71 8.60 4.04
C PHE A 238 8.98 9.66 4.87
N SER A 239 9.12 9.63 6.20
CA SER A 239 8.52 10.63 7.09
C SER A 239 8.95 12.05 6.73
N LEU A 240 10.25 12.28 6.53
CA LEU A 240 10.81 13.57 6.10
C LEU A 240 10.13 14.14 4.85
N ASN A 241 9.87 13.29 3.85
CA ASN A 241 9.41 13.74 2.53
C ASN A 241 7.88 13.77 2.37
N ASN A 242 7.14 13.04 3.22
CA ASN A 242 5.69 12.85 3.06
C ASN A 242 4.87 13.47 4.19
N GLY A 243 5.39 14.50 4.86
CA GLY A 243 4.66 15.24 5.89
C GLY A 243 4.51 14.48 7.21
N GLY A 244 5.34 13.47 7.46
CA GLY A 244 5.37 12.75 8.74
C GLY A 244 6.01 13.57 9.86
N ASP A 245 5.94 13.02 11.08
CA ASP A 245 6.53 13.59 12.28
C ASP A 245 8.08 13.62 12.15
N LEU A 246 8.65 14.82 12.21
CA LEU A 246 10.08 15.03 12.09
C LEU A 246 10.86 14.59 13.34
N ASP A 247 10.26 14.63 14.52
CA ASP A 247 10.89 14.11 15.74
C ASP A 247 10.92 12.58 15.73
N GLU A 248 9.87 11.94 15.19
CA GLU A 248 9.89 10.49 14.93
C GLU A 248 10.93 10.12 13.87
N ALA A 249 10.97 10.86 12.76
CA ALA A 249 12.00 10.66 11.73
C ALA A 249 13.42 10.81 12.31
N LEU A 250 13.62 11.79 13.21
CA LEU A 250 14.89 12.01 13.88
C LEU A 250 15.27 10.84 14.80
N ARG A 251 14.31 10.32 15.58
CA ARG A 251 14.54 9.12 16.40
C ARG A 251 14.92 7.90 15.55
N TRP A 252 14.21 7.67 14.45
CA TRP A 252 14.51 6.58 13.53
C TRP A 252 15.90 6.72 12.92
N ILE A 253 16.28 7.90 12.45
CA ILE A 253 17.60 8.07 11.83
C ILE A 253 18.74 7.98 12.85
N ASP A 254 18.54 8.49 14.06
CA ASP A 254 19.53 8.40 15.14
C ASP A 254 19.83 6.94 15.52
N ALA A 255 18.80 6.08 15.55
CA ALA A 255 18.97 4.65 15.77
C ALA A 255 19.85 3.97 14.71
N THR A 256 19.89 4.50 13.47
CA THR A 256 20.76 3.97 12.41
C THR A 256 22.22 4.39 12.55
N ILE A 257 22.48 5.50 13.24
CA ILE A 257 23.82 6.11 13.37
C ILE A 257 24.55 5.53 14.59
N ALA A 258 23.86 5.48 15.74
CA ALA A 258 24.43 5.10 17.01
C ALA A 258 23.43 4.26 17.82
N GLY A 259 23.67 2.95 17.86
CA GLY A 259 22.84 1.97 18.54
C GLY A 259 23.52 0.61 18.57
N GLN A 260 22.80 -0.41 19.05
CA GLN A 260 23.28 -1.80 19.05
C GLN A 260 22.72 -2.56 17.84
N PHE A 261 23.36 -3.68 17.48
CA PHE A 261 22.94 -4.62 16.44
C PHE A 261 23.15 -4.18 14.99
N PHE A 262 22.40 -3.19 14.50
CA PHE A 262 22.39 -2.84 13.06
C PHE A 262 22.97 -1.47 12.72
N SER A 263 23.27 -0.63 13.73
CA SER A 263 23.69 0.74 13.52
C SER A 263 25.07 0.84 12.90
N GLN A 264 25.21 1.70 11.90
CA GLN A 264 26.48 2.04 11.28
C GLN A 264 26.40 3.47 10.78
N LYS A 265 27.31 4.32 11.27
CA LYS A 265 27.43 5.70 10.78
C LYS A 265 27.88 5.68 9.31
N THR A 266 27.13 6.35 8.44
CA THR A 266 27.40 6.44 7.01
C THR A 266 27.08 7.83 6.48
N PHE A 267 27.51 8.12 5.25
CA PHE A 267 27.11 9.36 4.59
C PHE A 267 25.58 9.49 4.46
N ASN A 268 24.88 8.40 4.11
CA ASN A 268 23.45 8.43 3.86
C ASN A 268 22.64 8.83 5.10
N ASN A 269 22.86 8.17 6.25
CA ASN A 269 22.07 8.46 7.44
C ASN A 269 22.36 9.82 8.06
N LEU A 270 23.62 10.25 8.08
CA LEU A 270 23.97 11.62 8.48
C LEU A 270 23.35 12.64 7.53
N GLY A 271 23.32 12.37 6.21
CA GLY A 271 22.65 13.21 5.23
C GLY A 271 21.13 13.29 5.41
N ILE A 272 20.46 12.19 5.79
CA ILE A 272 19.03 12.20 6.17
C ILE A 272 18.82 13.02 7.44
N LYS A 273 19.63 12.79 8.49
CA LYS A 273 19.57 13.54 9.76
C LYS A 273 19.74 15.04 9.54
N SER A 274 20.73 15.44 8.74
CA SER A 274 20.96 16.84 8.37
C SER A 274 19.70 17.46 7.74
N ARG A 275 19.06 16.77 6.79
CA ARG A 275 17.83 17.27 6.15
C ARG A 275 16.65 17.36 7.11
N ILE A 276 16.51 16.41 8.04
CA ILE A 276 15.49 16.46 9.10
C ILE A 276 15.71 17.68 9.98
N LEU A 277 16.91 17.87 10.51
CA LEU A 277 17.27 19.04 11.33
C LEU A 277 17.02 20.36 10.60
N ALA A 278 17.37 20.43 9.32
CA ALA A 278 17.10 21.62 8.49
C ALA A 278 15.59 21.90 8.38
N LYS A 279 14.76 20.86 8.17
CA LYS A 279 13.29 21.00 8.09
C LYS A 279 12.66 21.34 9.45
N GLN A 280 13.33 21.02 10.55
CA GLN A 280 12.98 21.49 11.90
C GLN A 280 13.46 22.92 12.21
N GLY A 281 14.12 23.61 11.26
CA GLY A 281 14.68 24.95 11.45
C GLY A 281 16.06 24.98 12.14
N LYS A 282 16.64 23.82 12.48
CA LYS A 282 17.97 23.69 13.13
C LYS A 282 19.10 23.69 12.11
N THR A 283 19.19 24.75 11.31
CA THR A 283 20.10 24.83 10.15
C THR A 283 21.59 24.77 10.52
N GLY A 284 21.98 25.31 11.67
CA GLY A 284 23.35 25.21 12.19
C GLY A 284 23.77 23.76 12.47
N GLU A 285 22.96 23.04 13.25
CA GLU A 285 23.17 21.62 13.54
C GLU A 285 23.14 20.78 12.28
N ALA A 286 22.20 21.08 11.36
CA ALA A 286 22.13 20.41 10.06
C ALA A 286 23.44 20.54 9.27
N SER A 287 24.08 21.72 9.27
CA SER A 287 25.36 21.92 8.59
C SER A 287 26.47 21.12 9.25
N THR A 288 26.56 21.13 10.58
CA THR A 288 27.57 20.35 11.33
C THR A 288 27.45 18.85 11.04
N VAL A 289 26.23 18.30 11.07
CA VAL A 289 25.99 16.88 10.76
C VAL A 289 26.37 16.56 9.30
N MET A 290 26.11 17.47 8.37
CA MET A 290 26.48 17.27 6.98
C MET A 290 27.99 17.33 6.75
N ASP A 291 28.70 18.21 7.48
CA ASP A 291 30.16 18.29 7.43
C ASP A 291 30.78 16.99 7.99
N GLU A 292 30.23 16.44 9.08
CA GLU A 292 30.58 15.10 9.58
C GLU A 292 30.29 14.00 8.54
N ALA A 293 29.16 14.06 7.84
CA ALA A 293 28.80 13.09 6.80
C ALA A 293 29.90 12.96 5.74
N MET A 294 30.58 14.06 5.40
CA MET A 294 31.65 14.08 4.39
C MET A 294 32.90 13.28 4.78
N GLU A 295 33.04 12.88 6.05
CA GLU A 295 34.10 11.96 6.49
C GLU A 295 33.82 10.52 6.04
N TYR A 296 32.55 10.17 5.88
CA TYR A 296 32.07 8.82 5.52
C TYR A 296 31.71 8.69 4.04
N ALA A 297 31.64 9.80 3.30
CA ALA A 297 31.28 9.79 1.89
C ALA A 297 32.31 9.05 1.03
N THR A 298 31.80 8.13 0.21
CA THR A 298 32.54 7.56 -0.92
C THR A 298 32.84 8.64 -1.97
N ILE A 299 33.69 8.28 -2.93
CA ILE A 299 34.04 9.13 -4.07
C ILE A 299 32.78 9.54 -4.85
N PHE A 300 31.86 8.59 -5.04
CA PHE A 300 30.61 8.79 -5.78
C PHE A 300 29.58 9.58 -4.98
N GLU A 301 29.44 9.34 -3.67
CA GLU A 301 28.58 10.16 -2.81
C GLU A 301 29.06 11.60 -2.73
N THR A 302 30.37 11.82 -2.58
CA THR A 302 30.97 13.15 -2.62
C THR A 302 30.68 13.86 -3.93
N HIS A 303 30.83 13.16 -5.06
CA HIS A 303 30.50 13.70 -6.37
C HIS A 303 28.99 14.01 -6.48
N GLY A 304 28.13 13.10 -6.04
CA GLY A 304 26.68 13.26 -6.04
C GLY A 304 26.21 14.47 -5.24
N TYR A 305 26.75 14.65 -4.04
CA TYR A 305 26.44 15.81 -3.19
C TYR A 305 26.90 17.12 -3.82
N GLY A 306 28.07 17.14 -4.44
CA GLY A 306 28.52 18.30 -5.23
C GLY A 306 27.52 18.68 -6.35
N ARG A 307 26.98 17.68 -7.06
CA ARG A 307 25.94 17.93 -8.09
C ARG A 307 24.63 18.44 -7.49
N GLN A 308 24.21 17.88 -6.36
CA GLN A 308 23.02 18.35 -5.66
C GLN A 308 23.15 19.83 -5.29
N LEU A 309 24.30 20.24 -4.76
CA LEU A 309 24.57 21.64 -4.41
C LEU A 309 24.53 22.57 -5.64
N ILE A 310 25.00 22.12 -6.80
CA ILE A 310 24.85 22.89 -8.06
C ILE A 310 23.37 23.08 -8.39
N GLY A 311 22.57 22.01 -8.36
CA GLY A 311 21.13 22.08 -8.63
C GLY A 311 20.36 22.97 -7.65
N GLN A 312 20.86 23.12 -6.42
CA GLN A 312 20.35 24.04 -5.41
C GLN A 312 20.89 25.49 -5.57
N GLY A 313 21.70 25.77 -6.60
CA GLY A 313 22.31 27.08 -6.82
C GLY A 313 23.52 27.39 -5.93
N ASN A 314 23.96 26.47 -5.08
CA ASN A 314 25.09 26.66 -4.15
C ASN A 314 26.43 26.26 -4.78
N LYS A 315 26.79 26.98 -5.85
CA LYS A 315 27.91 26.67 -6.76
C LYS A 315 29.27 26.72 -6.06
N GLU A 316 29.46 27.67 -5.14
CA GLU A 316 30.71 27.86 -4.40
C GLU A 316 30.93 26.70 -3.43
N LYS A 317 29.88 26.26 -2.72
CA LYS A 317 29.96 25.09 -1.83
C LYS A 317 30.19 23.82 -2.64
N ALA A 318 29.50 23.65 -3.78
CA ALA A 318 29.74 22.53 -4.69
C ALA A 318 31.21 22.46 -5.13
N MET A 319 31.80 23.59 -5.53
CA MET A 319 33.20 23.64 -5.93
C MET A 319 34.15 23.25 -4.79
N LYS A 320 33.87 23.66 -3.54
CA LYS A 320 34.64 23.23 -2.36
C LYS A 320 34.57 21.69 -2.19
N ILE A 321 33.39 21.10 -2.35
CA ILE A 321 33.20 19.64 -2.27
C ILE A 321 33.97 18.91 -3.38
N PHE A 322 33.94 19.39 -4.62
CA PHE A 322 34.71 18.77 -5.70
C PHE A 322 36.23 18.89 -5.50
N LYS A 323 36.72 20.04 -5.00
CA LYS A 323 38.14 20.20 -4.62
C LYS A 323 38.55 19.25 -3.50
N MET A 324 37.69 19.07 -2.49
CA MET A 324 37.93 18.09 -1.43
C MET A 324 38.01 16.67 -1.98
N ASN A 325 37.08 16.28 -2.86
CA ASN A 325 37.11 14.97 -3.52
C ASN A 325 38.42 14.76 -4.29
N ALA A 326 38.85 15.79 -5.03
CA ALA A 326 40.09 15.77 -5.80
C ALA A 326 41.34 15.66 -4.93
N LYS A 327 41.35 16.28 -3.75
CA LYS A 327 42.45 16.16 -2.80
C LYS A 327 42.57 14.74 -2.25
N LYS A 328 41.44 14.11 -1.89
CA LYS A 328 41.38 12.77 -1.27
C LYS A 328 41.59 11.64 -2.29
N ASN A 329 41.09 11.78 -3.51
CA ASN A 329 40.91 10.66 -4.46
C ASN A 329 41.59 10.91 -5.82
N LYS A 330 42.80 11.48 -5.81
CA LYS A 330 43.53 11.82 -7.04
C LYS A 330 43.60 10.64 -8.02
N GLY A 331 43.41 10.93 -9.31
CA GLY A 331 43.50 9.92 -10.36
C GLY A 331 42.24 9.09 -10.59
N GLN A 332 41.25 9.17 -9.71
CA GLN A 332 39.99 8.43 -9.86
C GLN A 332 39.06 9.11 -10.87
N TRP A 333 38.35 8.32 -11.67
CA TRP A 333 37.47 8.77 -12.74
C TRP A 333 36.51 9.94 -12.39
N PRO A 334 35.66 9.83 -11.35
CA PRO A 334 34.60 10.81 -11.12
C PRO A 334 35.12 12.14 -10.54
N VAL A 335 36.39 12.21 -10.15
CA VAL A 335 37.02 13.39 -9.55
C VAL A 335 37.15 14.52 -10.56
N ASP A 336 37.81 14.26 -11.69
CA ASP A 336 38.00 15.28 -12.72
C ASP A 336 36.68 15.64 -13.39
N PHE A 337 35.74 14.70 -13.48
CA PHE A 337 34.40 15.01 -13.94
C PHE A 337 33.67 15.96 -12.97
N GLY A 338 33.80 15.73 -11.66
CA GLY A 338 33.27 16.62 -10.63
C GLY A 338 33.87 18.02 -10.69
N LEU A 339 35.20 18.12 -10.83
CA LEU A 339 35.88 19.41 -11.01
C LEU A 339 35.39 20.13 -12.27
N ALA A 340 35.21 19.42 -13.39
CA ALA A 340 34.65 19.99 -14.60
C ALA A 340 33.27 20.61 -14.37
N ARG A 341 32.38 19.88 -13.70
CA ARG A 341 31.04 20.38 -13.31
C ARG A 341 31.11 21.62 -12.44
N GLY A 342 31.93 21.61 -11.40
CA GLY A 342 32.11 22.74 -10.49
C GLY A 342 32.65 23.99 -11.19
N TYR A 343 33.69 23.85 -12.03
CA TYR A 343 34.21 24.97 -12.81
C TYR A 343 33.20 25.50 -13.82
N SER A 344 32.46 24.60 -14.49
CA SER A 344 31.41 24.98 -15.43
C SER A 344 30.33 25.82 -14.73
N ALA A 345 29.85 25.36 -13.56
CA ALA A 345 28.80 26.05 -12.81
C ALA A 345 29.19 27.50 -12.43
N LEU A 346 30.49 27.73 -12.21
CA LEU A 346 31.11 29.03 -11.92
C LEU A 346 31.48 29.83 -13.18
N GLY A 347 31.09 29.39 -14.38
CA GLY A 347 31.37 30.06 -15.65
C GLY A 347 32.81 29.90 -16.17
N ASN A 348 33.63 29.06 -15.53
CA ASN A 348 35.03 28.83 -15.94
C ASN A 348 35.13 27.66 -16.93
N TYR A 349 34.52 27.83 -18.10
CA TYR A 349 34.40 26.79 -19.12
C TYR A 349 35.74 26.29 -19.65
N LYS A 350 36.76 27.16 -19.74
CA LYS A 350 38.11 26.78 -20.16
C LYS A 350 38.76 25.79 -19.20
N THR A 351 38.58 25.99 -17.90
CA THR A 351 39.14 25.08 -16.87
C THR A 351 38.29 23.83 -16.76
N ALA A 352 36.97 23.96 -16.88
CA ALA A 352 36.06 22.83 -16.96
C ALA A 352 36.43 21.87 -18.10
N LEU A 353 36.71 22.42 -19.29
CA LEU A 353 37.10 21.64 -20.48
C LEU A 353 38.36 20.81 -20.23
N LYS A 354 39.38 21.40 -19.60
CA LYS A 354 40.63 20.69 -19.26
C LYS A 354 40.37 19.50 -18.34
N HIS A 355 39.58 19.70 -17.28
CA HIS A 355 39.24 18.60 -16.38
C HIS A 355 38.37 17.54 -17.05
N LEU A 356 37.42 17.95 -17.89
CA LEU A 356 36.56 17.00 -18.60
C LEU A 356 37.34 16.13 -19.60
N GLN A 357 38.37 16.68 -20.24
CA GLN A 357 39.30 15.91 -21.08
C GLN A 357 40.12 14.88 -20.28
N ILE A 358 40.50 15.21 -19.05
CA ILE A 358 41.16 14.25 -18.15
C ILE A 358 40.19 13.15 -17.74
N ALA A 359 38.96 13.52 -17.39
CA ALA A 359 37.90 12.57 -17.07
C ALA A 359 37.70 11.61 -18.25
N ALA A 360 37.51 12.10 -19.47
CA ALA A 360 37.29 11.29 -20.69
C ALA A 360 38.26 10.10 -20.82
N LYS A 361 39.54 10.31 -20.49
CA LYS A 361 40.59 9.27 -20.56
C LYS A 361 40.45 8.16 -19.51
N ARG A 362 39.66 8.40 -18.46
CA ARG A 362 39.48 7.53 -17.29
C ARG A 362 38.06 6.95 -17.20
N ALA A 363 37.19 7.22 -18.18
CA ALA A 363 35.81 6.75 -18.18
C ALA A 363 35.74 5.22 -18.11
N PRO A 364 34.96 4.65 -17.16
CA PRO A 364 34.98 3.21 -16.91
C PRO A 364 34.24 2.39 -17.97
N ASP A 365 33.25 2.99 -18.63
CA ASP A 365 32.36 2.32 -19.58
C ASP A 365 31.92 3.26 -20.72
N GLN A 366 31.28 2.69 -21.74
CA GLN A 366 30.86 3.44 -22.93
C GLN A 366 29.78 4.49 -22.63
N PRO A 367 28.73 4.22 -21.85
CA PRO A 367 27.75 5.25 -21.48
C PRO A 367 28.38 6.51 -20.87
N ASN A 368 29.36 6.33 -19.99
CA ASN A 368 30.09 7.44 -19.39
C ASN A 368 30.96 8.22 -20.41
N LYS A 369 31.56 7.52 -21.38
CA LYS A 369 32.31 8.16 -22.48
C LYS A 369 31.39 9.00 -23.36
N ASP A 370 30.23 8.47 -23.71
CA ASP A 370 29.24 9.14 -24.57
C ASP A 370 28.68 10.39 -23.89
N ALA A 371 28.34 10.29 -22.60
CA ALA A 371 27.92 11.44 -21.80
C ALA A 371 28.98 12.55 -21.77
N ILE A 372 30.25 12.18 -21.57
CA ILE A 372 31.36 13.15 -21.61
C ILE A 372 31.54 13.77 -22.99
N ALA A 373 31.41 13.02 -24.07
CA ALA A 373 31.53 13.55 -25.42
C ALA A 373 30.52 14.68 -25.66
N GLY A 374 29.26 14.49 -25.23
CA GLY A 374 28.24 15.54 -25.29
C GLY A 374 28.61 16.79 -24.47
N PHE A 375 29.14 16.60 -23.26
CA PHE A 375 29.58 17.72 -22.41
C PHE A 375 30.81 18.45 -22.95
N LEU A 376 31.72 17.76 -23.64
CA LEU A 376 32.89 18.38 -24.28
C LEU A 376 32.46 19.35 -25.38
N GLU A 377 31.47 18.98 -26.20
CA GLU A 377 30.95 19.85 -27.25
C GLU A 377 30.28 21.12 -26.69
N LYS A 378 29.53 20.98 -25.58
CA LYS A 378 28.96 22.13 -24.87
C LYS A 378 30.05 23.08 -24.36
N LEU A 379 31.07 22.55 -23.65
CA LEU A 379 32.14 23.39 -23.12
C LEU A 379 32.99 24.07 -24.19
N LYS A 380 33.18 23.44 -25.36
CA LYS A 380 33.86 24.08 -26.51
C LYS A 380 33.10 25.30 -27.03
N LYS A 381 31.77 25.31 -26.90
CA LYS A 381 30.90 26.43 -27.24
C LYS A 381 30.75 27.47 -26.11
N GLY A 382 31.34 27.21 -24.95
CA GLY A 382 31.18 28.07 -23.77
C GLY A 382 29.84 27.90 -23.06
N GLU A 383 29.23 26.72 -23.19
CA GLU A 383 27.94 26.40 -22.55
C GLU A 383 28.15 25.61 -21.26
N ASP A 384 27.24 25.79 -20.29
CA ASP A 384 27.27 25.04 -19.04
C ASP A 384 26.87 23.56 -19.24
N ILE A 385 27.48 22.67 -18.44
CA ILE A 385 27.25 21.22 -18.50
C ILE A 385 26.40 20.65 -17.35
N ASN A 386 25.85 21.51 -16.49
CA ASN A 386 25.04 21.09 -15.37
C ASN A 386 23.54 21.18 -15.65
#